data_AF-A0A948GFR7-F1
#
_entry.id   AF-A0A948GFR7-F1
#
_cell.length_a   1.000
_cell.length_b   1.000
_cell.length_c   1.000
_cell.angle_alpha   90.00
_cell.angle_beta   90.00
_cell.angle_gamma   90.00
#
_symmetry.space_group_name_H-M   'P 1'
#
loop_
_entity.id
_entity.type
_entity.pdbx_description
1 polymer ?
#
loop_
_entity_poly.entity_id
_entity_poly.type
_entity_poly.pdbx_seq_one_letter_code
_entity_poly.pdbx_strand_id
1 'polypeptide(L)'
;MTKPSTRKASHNSPPQKAVRLSLNERLALISLIDEGIRGGASDSAIITDLFTELGDLVNATVSGAKIDRLRSENANGFKTLEITADTGENMGRLNMLYLKKPISCYYLVYVEVASPFRNRGLGNRILSAFSDFLIKRSAVGILDNIIPKEDPTYDIYLKFEWQPGEAITGIPNSDDNSLYMVFIPPGLAGRDLKTPVRKLIHHIKRKRAAIDMRDNELMVQKTIEEFKDLYAALMTYFEKEIRSEEPSSVVRFMFTRFVTKLLGFRRRIGRLLGYTGGESLEQIILAPEVRAMPVQSYAPRELVDKTYLLSGDKELWLELPETLKQNPARMIESLPNYRRPSLVSWLESQGRSSSETLTIGDLMDLGFDPTRLKETSLGGQEFIFERLQARMIPQVERKKELIEQVMPDLEGIRIKNARVQGNPPLLFIRDRGNAYVLRRKVDGIHWEEAVEQLQTAPELKGFNKRISADRIVLSTVRQVSQWLREKLGDQEDQMMDLFTFFAAWDLAANHPIFVVDFSGSYLETVWIA
;
A
#
# COMPACT_ATOMS: atom_id res chain seq x y z
N MET A 1 -46.81 -23.93 -45.29
CA MET A 1 -45.90 -25.06 -45.56
C MET A 1 -44.72 -24.57 -46.38
N THR A 2 -43.54 -24.41 -45.77
CA THR A 2 -42.17 -24.76 -46.26
C THR A 2 -41.15 -24.02 -45.39
N LYS A 3 -40.17 -24.78 -44.87
CA LYS A 3 -39.18 -24.35 -43.86
C LYS A 3 -38.08 -23.48 -44.50
N PRO A 4 -37.47 -22.53 -43.74
CA PRO A 4 -36.33 -21.76 -44.23
C PRO A 4 -35.00 -22.50 -44.04
N SER A 5 -34.12 -22.28 -45.02
CA SER A 5 -32.75 -22.77 -45.12
C SER A 5 -31.83 -22.12 -44.08
N THR A 6 -31.14 -22.95 -43.30
CA THR A 6 -30.07 -22.56 -42.37
C THR A 6 -28.75 -22.43 -43.12
N ARG A 7 -28.31 -21.18 -43.37
CA ARG A 7 -26.91 -20.88 -43.70
C ARG A 7 -26.07 -20.92 -42.43
N LYS A 8 -25.25 -21.96 -42.28
CA LYS A 8 -24.14 -22.00 -41.34
C LYS A 8 -23.06 -21.02 -41.82
N ALA A 9 -22.81 -19.95 -41.07
CA ALA A 9 -21.61 -19.15 -41.21
C ALA A 9 -20.47 -19.86 -40.46
N SER A 10 -19.50 -20.39 -41.19
CA SER A 10 -18.25 -20.91 -40.65
C SER A 10 -17.29 -19.75 -40.37
N HIS A 11 -17.18 -19.34 -39.12
CA HIS A 11 -16.06 -18.54 -38.64
C HIS A 11 -15.03 -19.45 -37.96
N ASN A 12 -14.25 -20.16 -38.78
CA ASN A 12 -12.95 -20.69 -38.37
C ASN A 12 -11.88 -19.67 -38.78
N SER A 13 -11.61 -18.72 -37.89
CA SER A 13 -10.34 -18.00 -37.92
C SER A 13 -9.34 -18.80 -37.06
N PRO A 14 -8.11 -19.07 -37.54
CA PRO A 14 -7.12 -19.80 -36.75
C PRO A 14 -6.73 -19.00 -35.49
N PRO A 15 -6.35 -19.66 -34.38
CA PRO A 15 -5.85 -18.97 -33.19
C PRO A 15 -4.57 -18.22 -33.58
N GLN A 16 -4.67 -16.90 -33.68
CA GLN A 16 -3.54 -16.02 -33.96
C GLN A 16 -2.54 -16.11 -32.80
N LYS A 17 -1.25 -16.19 -33.13
CA LYS A 17 -0.13 -16.24 -32.17
C LYS A 17 -0.33 -15.18 -31.08
N ALA A 18 -0.65 -15.62 -29.87
CA ALA A 18 -0.65 -14.78 -28.69
C ALA A 18 0.74 -14.15 -28.55
N VAL A 19 0.80 -12.83 -28.47
CA VAL A 19 2.03 -12.12 -28.06
C VAL A 19 2.35 -12.66 -26.67
N ARG A 20 3.41 -13.49 -26.57
CA ARG A 20 3.79 -14.12 -25.31
C ARG A 20 4.37 -13.07 -24.39
N LEU A 21 3.56 -12.58 -23.45
CA LEU A 21 4.04 -11.86 -22.27
C LEU A 21 5.12 -12.70 -21.57
N SER A 22 6.18 -12.06 -21.13
CA SER A 22 7.19 -12.64 -20.23
C SER A 22 6.57 -13.04 -18.88
N LEU A 23 7.23 -13.90 -18.12
CA LEU A 23 6.75 -14.31 -16.80
C LEU A 23 6.52 -13.10 -15.89
N ASN A 24 7.45 -12.15 -15.87
CA ASN A 24 7.35 -10.96 -15.01
C ASN A 24 6.13 -10.11 -15.36
N GLU A 25 5.86 -9.90 -16.65
CA GLU A 25 4.67 -9.17 -17.11
C GLU A 25 3.39 -9.91 -16.70
N ARG A 26 3.33 -11.24 -16.85
CA ARG A 26 2.18 -12.05 -16.41
C ARG A 26 1.97 -11.98 -14.90
N LEU A 27 3.04 -12.11 -14.11
CA LEU A 27 2.99 -12.02 -12.65
C LEU A 27 2.53 -10.63 -12.19
N ALA A 28 2.96 -9.57 -12.89
CA ALA A 28 2.55 -8.20 -12.59
C ALA A 28 1.07 -7.97 -12.90
N LEU A 29 0.56 -8.46 -14.03
CA LEU A 29 -0.88 -8.43 -14.36
C LEU A 29 -1.70 -9.23 -13.35
N ILE A 30 -1.22 -10.40 -12.93
CA ILE A 30 -1.86 -11.21 -11.89
C ILE A 30 -1.89 -10.47 -10.57
N SER A 31 -0.81 -9.78 -10.17
CA SER A 31 -0.81 -8.96 -8.95
C SER A 31 -1.85 -7.82 -8.99
N LEU A 32 -2.22 -7.30 -10.17
CA LEU A 32 -3.33 -6.35 -10.28
C LEU A 32 -4.69 -7.01 -10.00
N ILE A 33 -4.87 -8.24 -10.48
CA ILE A 33 -6.11 -9.03 -10.36
C ILE A 33 -6.26 -9.62 -8.94
N ASP A 34 -5.23 -10.29 -8.43
CA ASP A 34 -5.25 -11.11 -7.22
C ASP A 34 -5.52 -10.31 -5.92
N GLU A 35 -5.22 -9.00 -5.90
CA GLU A 35 -5.40 -8.10 -4.75
C GLU A 35 -6.86 -7.74 -4.38
N GLY A 36 -7.77 -8.71 -4.45
CA GLY A 36 -9.18 -8.58 -4.08
C GLY A 36 -10.02 -9.78 -4.49
N ILE A 37 -9.52 -10.59 -5.42
CA ILE A 37 -10.30 -11.58 -6.16
C ILE A 37 -10.23 -13.00 -5.57
N ARG A 38 -9.31 -13.30 -4.62
CA ARG A 38 -9.09 -14.64 -4.01
C ARG A 38 -10.30 -15.32 -3.33
N GLY A 39 -11.48 -14.69 -3.31
CA GLY A 39 -12.70 -15.24 -2.73
C GLY A 39 -13.61 -16.04 -3.67
N GLY A 40 -13.24 -16.30 -4.94
CA GLY A 40 -14.07 -17.18 -5.80
C GLY A 40 -13.95 -17.04 -7.32
N ALA A 41 -12.79 -16.68 -7.86
CA ALA A 41 -12.63 -16.39 -9.29
C ALA A 41 -11.79 -17.42 -10.05
N SER A 42 -12.14 -18.70 -9.94
CA SER A 42 -11.47 -19.76 -10.71
C SER A 42 -11.92 -19.86 -12.17
N ASP A 43 -13.01 -19.17 -12.56
CA ASP A 43 -13.77 -19.57 -13.77
C ASP A 43 -13.74 -18.52 -14.92
N SER A 44 -12.96 -17.45 -14.81
CA SER A 44 -12.83 -16.46 -15.89
C SER A 44 -11.76 -16.88 -16.90
N ALA A 45 -12.10 -16.96 -18.20
CA ALA A 45 -11.17 -17.36 -19.26
C ALA A 45 -9.85 -16.54 -19.31
N ILE A 46 -9.90 -15.25 -18.94
CA ILE A 46 -8.73 -14.36 -18.85
C ILE A 46 -7.82 -14.77 -17.68
N ILE A 47 -8.41 -15.16 -16.55
CA ILE A 47 -7.69 -15.64 -15.36
C ILE A 47 -7.15 -17.05 -15.63
N THR A 48 -7.92 -17.93 -16.25
CA THR A 48 -7.47 -19.29 -16.57
C THR A 48 -6.25 -19.27 -17.50
N ASP A 49 -6.24 -18.43 -18.54
CA ASP A 49 -5.10 -18.28 -19.46
C ASP A 49 -3.83 -17.75 -18.75
N LEU A 50 -3.99 -16.79 -17.83
CA LEU A 50 -2.88 -16.25 -17.04
C LEU A 50 -2.36 -17.20 -15.95
N PHE A 51 -3.22 -18.04 -15.35
CA PHE A 51 -2.87 -18.84 -14.17
C PHE A 51 -2.47 -20.29 -14.50
N THR A 52 -3.06 -20.92 -15.53
CA THR A 52 -2.81 -22.34 -15.84
C THR A 52 -1.38 -22.58 -16.30
N GLU A 53 -0.82 -21.72 -17.17
CA GLU A 53 0.58 -21.85 -17.60
C GLU A 53 1.58 -21.42 -16.51
N LEU A 54 1.14 -20.64 -15.53
CA LEU A 54 2.00 -19.97 -14.56
C LEU A 54 2.25 -20.79 -13.29
N GLY A 55 1.26 -21.54 -12.81
CA GLY A 55 1.40 -22.35 -11.60
C GLY A 55 2.52 -23.40 -11.73
N ASP A 56 2.55 -24.10 -12.85
CA ASP A 56 3.57 -25.11 -13.14
C ASP A 56 4.94 -24.47 -13.37
N LEU A 57 4.97 -23.33 -14.07
CA LEU A 57 6.20 -22.59 -14.35
C LEU A 57 6.82 -22.00 -13.08
N VAL A 58 6.03 -21.38 -12.19
CA VAL A 58 6.52 -20.84 -10.90
C VAL A 58 7.06 -21.94 -10.00
N ASN A 59 6.37 -23.09 -9.90
CA ASN A 59 6.84 -24.22 -9.10
C ASN A 59 8.15 -24.81 -9.64
N ALA A 60 8.28 -24.92 -10.97
CA ALA A 60 9.52 -25.35 -11.63
C ALA A 60 10.67 -24.33 -11.42
N THR A 61 10.37 -23.04 -11.55
CA THR A 61 11.31 -21.91 -11.43
C THR A 61 11.87 -21.79 -10.00
N VAL A 62 11.01 -21.91 -8.97
CA VAL A 62 11.46 -21.94 -7.57
C VAL A 62 12.35 -23.15 -7.31
N SER A 63 12.01 -24.31 -7.86
CA SER A 63 12.78 -25.55 -7.66
C SER A 63 14.20 -25.42 -8.21
N GLY A 64 14.36 -24.78 -9.37
CA GLY A 64 15.64 -24.48 -10.04
C GLY A 64 16.25 -23.10 -9.77
N ALA A 65 15.91 -22.39 -8.69
CA ALA A 65 16.49 -21.06 -8.44
C ALA A 65 18.00 -21.10 -8.12
N LYS A 66 18.80 -20.24 -8.78
CA LYS A 66 20.23 -20.04 -8.52
C LYS A 66 20.51 -18.58 -8.16
N ILE A 67 21.40 -18.33 -7.20
CA ILE A 67 21.78 -16.96 -6.84
C ILE A 67 23.01 -16.58 -7.66
N ASP A 68 22.77 -15.91 -8.79
CA ASP A 68 23.83 -15.45 -9.69
C ASP A 68 24.50 -14.17 -9.19
N ARG A 69 25.82 -14.13 -9.38
CA ARG A 69 26.68 -13.08 -8.85
C ARG A 69 26.95 -12.05 -9.94
N LEU A 70 26.26 -10.92 -9.91
CA LEU A 70 26.71 -9.74 -10.63
C LEU A 70 27.71 -8.96 -9.79
N ARG A 71 28.85 -8.60 -10.42
CA ARG A 71 29.76 -7.59 -9.87
C ARG A 71 29.20 -6.22 -10.25
N SER A 72 28.50 -5.56 -9.34
CA SER A 72 28.42 -4.09 -9.40
C SER A 72 29.52 -3.53 -8.50
N GLU A 73 30.52 -2.91 -9.10
CA GLU A 73 31.50 -2.10 -8.38
C GLU A 73 30.97 -0.66 -8.33
N ASN A 74 30.06 -0.39 -7.39
CA ASN A 74 29.73 0.99 -7.05
C ASN A 74 30.85 1.57 -6.18
N ALA A 75 31.32 2.78 -6.51
CA ALA A 75 32.46 3.46 -5.88
C ALA A 75 32.34 3.63 -4.34
N ASN A 76 31.15 3.45 -3.77
CA ASN A 76 30.82 3.73 -2.37
C ASN A 76 30.61 2.48 -1.49
N GLY A 77 30.84 1.27 -2.01
CA GLY A 77 30.80 0.02 -1.23
C GLY A 77 29.44 -0.68 -1.14
N PHE A 78 28.36 -0.10 -1.69
CA PHE A 78 27.10 -0.83 -1.88
C PHE A 78 27.22 -1.88 -2.99
N LYS A 79 26.68 -3.06 -2.74
CA LYS A 79 26.69 -4.20 -3.65
C LYS A 79 25.31 -4.84 -3.67
N THR A 80 24.90 -5.34 -4.83
CA THR A 80 23.64 -6.03 -5.00
C THR A 80 23.91 -7.42 -5.56
N LEU A 81 23.28 -8.44 -4.98
CA LEU A 81 23.22 -9.79 -5.56
C LEU A 81 21.81 -10.01 -6.09
N GLU A 82 21.69 -10.53 -7.30
CA GLU A 82 20.39 -10.92 -7.86
C GLU A 82 20.12 -12.40 -7.58
N ILE A 83 18.86 -12.71 -7.34
CA ILE A 83 18.36 -14.08 -7.22
C ILE A 83 17.72 -14.37 -8.57
N THR A 84 18.31 -15.25 -9.34
CA THR A 84 17.82 -15.64 -10.65
C THR A 84 17.26 -17.06 -10.62
N ALA A 85 16.31 -17.35 -11.50
CA ALA A 85 15.95 -18.72 -11.78
C ALA A 85 16.98 -19.35 -12.73
N ASP A 86 17.04 -20.68 -12.79
CA ASP A 86 17.79 -21.40 -13.84
C ASP A 86 17.36 -20.97 -15.27
N THR A 87 16.15 -20.41 -15.41
CA THR A 87 15.60 -19.83 -16.64
C THR A 87 16.14 -18.43 -16.96
N GLY A 88 16.92 -17.81 -16.06
CA GLY A 88 17.45 -16.45 -16.17
C GLY A 88 16.53 -15.35 -15.61
N GLU A 89 15.36 -15.70 -15.07
CA GLU A 89 14.38 -14.74 -14.55
C GLU A 89 14.75 -14.23 -13.17
N ASN A 90 14.65 -12.92 -12.93
CA ASN A 90 14.95 -12.33 -11.62
C ASN A 90 13.80 -12.57 -10.62
N MET A 91 14.09 -13.29 -9.54
CA MET A 91 13.15 -13.64 -8.47
C MET A 91 13.24 -12.71 -7.24
N GLY A 92 14.34 -11.96 -7.11
CA GLY A 92 14.62 -11.13 -5.95
C GLY A 92 16.06 -10.60 -5.93
N ARG A 93 16.37 -9.79 -4.92
CA ARG A 93 17.68 -9.13 -4.78
C ARG A 93 18.10 -9.01 -3.31
N LEU A 94 19.40 -9.09 -3.06
CA LEU A 94 20.01 -8.79 -1.75
C LEU A 94 20.83 -7.51 -1.89
N ASN A 95 20.47 -6.47 -1.13
CA ASN A 95 21.23 -5.22 -1.08
C ASN A 95 22.14 -5.23 0.15
N MET A 96 23.44 -5.00 -0.07
CA MET A 96 24.44 -5.10 0.99
C MET A 96 25.46 -3.95 0.94
N LEU A 97 25.93 -3.55 2.10
CA LEU A 97 26.99 -2.56 2.29
C LEU A 97 28.29 -3.26 2.70
N TYR A 98 29.34 -3.06 1.92
CA TYR A 98 30.68 -3.54 2.25
C TYR A 98 31.45 -2.52 3.10
N LEU A 99 31.90 -2.96 4.28
CA LEU A 99 32.74 -2.21 5.20
C LEU A 99 34.11 -2.89 5.30
N LYS A 100 35.18 -2.17 4.95
CA LYS A 100 36.54 -2.73 4.95
C LYS A 100 37.23 -2.71 6.32
N LYS A 101 36.85 -1.76 7.20
CA LYS A 101 37.46 -1.55 8.52
C LYS A 101 36.39 -1.62 9.61
N PRO A 102 36.72 -2.08 10.83
CA PRO A 102 38.01 -2.63 11.29
C PRO A 102 38.33 -4.04 10.76
N ILE A 103 37.32 -4.77 10.29
CA ILE A 103 37.45 -6.05 9.59
C ILE A 103 36.54 -6.02 8.36
N SER A 104 36.82 -6.85 7.37
CA SER A 104 35.94 -7.02 6.21
C SER A 104 34.57 -7.49 6.66
N CYS A 105 33.54 -6.72 6.33
CA CYS A 105 32.17 -6.96 6.74
C CYS A 105 31.22 -6.65 5.58
N TYR A 106 30.20 -7.49 5.42
CA TYR A 106 29.05 -7.21 4.56
C TYR A 106 27.81 -7.09 5.44
N TYR A 107 27.22 -5.91 5.44
CA TYR A 107 25.95 -5.66 6.10
C TYR A 107 24.82 -5.84 5.10
N LEU A 108 23.92 -6.80 5.34
CA LEU A 108 22.72 -7.01 4.54
C LEU A 108 21.67 -5.99 4.97
N VAL A 109 21.41 -5.03 4.09
CA VAL A 109 20.51 -3.89 4.35
C VAL A 109 19.07 -4.33 4.20
N TYR A 110 18.74 -4.96 3.07
CA TYR A 110 17.39 -5.48 2.81
C TYR A 110 17.43 -6.60 1.77
N VAL A 111 16.41 -7.45 1.82
CA VAL A 111 16.17 -8.54 0.87
C VAL A 111 14.81 -8.34 0.22
N GLU A 112 14.82 -8.22 -1.10
CA GLU A 112 13.62 -8.07 -1.90
C GLU A 112 13.28 -9.39 -2.59
N VAL A 113 12.05 -9.86 -2.43
CA VAL A 113 11.53 -11.06 -3.11
C VAL A 113 10.20 -10.73 -3.76
N ALA A 114 10.05 -11.06 -5.04
CA ALA A 114 8.80 -10.84 -5.74
C ALA A 114 7.66 -11.67 -5.10
N SER A 115 6.48 -11.06 -4.97
CA SER A 115 5.35 -11.61 -4.21
C SER A 115 5.01 -13.08 -4.51
N PRO A 116 5.03 -13.56 -5.77
CA PRO A 116 4.71 -14.94 -6.12
C PRO A 116 5.68 -15.98 -5.54
N PHE A 117 6.92 -15.58 -5.23
CA PHE A 117 7.97 -16.45 -4.70
C PHE A 117 8.12 -16.38 -3.18
N ARG A 118 7.32 -15.54 -2.50
CA ARG A 118 7.30 -15.45 -1.02
C ARG A 118 6.69 -16.72 -0.42
N ASN A 119 7.13 -17.07 0.79
CA ASN A 119 6.67 -18.26 1.54
C ASN A 119 6.92 -19.62 0.85
N ARG A 120 7.78 -19.66 -0.18
CA ARG A 120 8.18 -20.89 -0.90
C ARG A 120 9.57 -21.42 -0.47
N GLY A 121 10.00 -21.11 0.76
CA GLY A 121 11.31 -21.52 1.29
C GLY A 121 12.51 -20.72 0.76
N LEU A 122 12.29 -19.65 -0.02
CA LEU A 122 13.36 -18.84 -0.59
C LEU A 122 14.21 -18.14 0.48
N GLY A 123 13.61 -17.71 1.60
CA GLY A 123 14.33 -17.07 2.71
C GLY A 123 15.48 -17.92 3.27
N ASN A 124 15.25 -19.22 3.45
CA ASN A 124 16.27 -20.17 3.89
C ASN A 124 17.42 -20.30 2.88
N ARG A 125 17.09 -20.36 1.59
CA ARG A 125 18.08 -20.41 0.51
C ARG A 125 18.91 -19.12 0.43
N ILE A 126 18.27 -17.97 0.65
CA ILE A 126 18.94 -16.65 0.68
C ILE A 126 19.94 -16.60 1.83
N LEU A 127 19.54 -16.99 3.05
CA LEU A 127 20.42 -17.02 4.22
C LEU A 127 21.62 -17.96 4.00
N SER A 128 21.36 -19.18 3.53
CA SER A 128 22.42 -20.15 3.23
C SER A 128 23.41 -19.63 2.16
N ALA A 129 22.90 -19.10 1.04
CA ALA A 129 23.75 -18.56 -0.01
C ALA A 129 24.54 -17.32 0.43
N PHE A 130 23.96 -16.50 1.31
CA PHE A 130 24.66 -15.35 1.87
C PHE A 130 25.76 -15.79 2.84
N SER A 131 25.51 -16.78 3.71
CA SER A 131 26.55 -17.38 4.55
C SER A 131 27.69 -17.95 3.70
N ASP A 132 27.39 -18.71 2.64
CA ASP A 132 28.40 -19.23 1.71
C ASP A 132 29.22 -18.12 1.04
N PHE A 133 28.58 -17.01 0.70
CA PHE A 133 29.26 -15.84 0.16
C PHE A 133 30.23 -15.23 1.19
N LEU A 134 29.81 -15.08 2.45
CA LEU A 134 30.62 -14.56 3.54
C LEU A 134 31.83 -15.46 3.83
N ILE A 135 31.64 -16.78 3.84
CA ILE A 135 32.71 -17.78 3.99
C ILE A 135 33.75 -17.61 2.88
N LYS A 136 33.31 -17.59 1.62
CA LYS A 136 34.21 -17.42 0.46
C LYS A 136 34.96 -16.08 0.50
N ARG A 137 34.36 -15.03 1.05
CA ARG A 137 34.99 -13.70 1.20
C ARG A 137 35.82 -13.57 2.48
N SER A 138 35.77 -14.56 3.38
CA SER A 138 36.35 -14.46 4.72
C SER A 138 36.00 -13.13 5.40
N ALA A 139 34.71 -12.79 5.36
CA ALA A 139 34.17 -11.53 5.85
C ALA A 139 33.02 -11.79 6.84
N VAL A 140 32.91 -10.94 7.85
CA VAL A 140 31.79 -10.99 8.81
C VAL A 140 30.50 -10.54 8.13
N GLY A 141 29.39 -11.22 8.43
CA GLY A 141 28.05 -10.80 8.03
C GLY A 141 27.36 -10.06 9.16
N ILE A 142 26.62 -9.00 8.83
CA ILE A 142 25.68 -8.36 9.76
C ILE A 142 24.33 -8.25 9.05
N LEU A 143 23.22 -8.43 9.76
CA LEU A 143 21.86 -8.15 9.30
C LEU A 143 20.99 -7.67 10.47
N ASP A 144 19.85 -7.06 10.16
CA ASP A 144 18.85 -6.71 11.19
C ASP A 144 17.89 -7.90 11.37
N ASN A 145 17.62 -8.29 12.62
CA ASN A 145 16.50 -9.18 12.91
C ASN A 145 15.21 -8.38 12.80
N ILE A 146 14.50 -8.57 11.70
CA ILE A 146 13.22 -7.91 11.40
C ILE A 146 12.01 -8.76 11.80
N ILE A 147 12.24 -9.96 12.34
CA ILE A 147 11.16 -10.87 12.71
C ILE A 147 10.69 -10.49 14.13
N PRO A 148 9.37 -10.30 14.35
CA PRO A 148 8.83 -10.05 15.68
C PRO A 148 9.13 -11.21 16.63
N LYS A 149 9.32 -10.92 17.93
CA LYS A 149 9.65 -11.95 18.94
C LYS A 149 8.55 -13.00 19.09
N GLU A 150 7.32 -12.62 18.76
CA GLU A 150 6.12 -13.43 18.84
C GLU A 150 5.97 -14.37 17.63
N ASP A 151 6.75 -14.17 16.56
CA ASP A 151 6.68 -14.99 15.35
C ASP A 151 7.36 -16.36 15.58
N PRO A 152 6.73 -17.48 15.21
CA PRO A 152 7.32 -18.83 15.33
C PRO A 152 8.65 -19.02 14.59
N THR A 153 8.98 -18.13 13.65
CA THR A 153 10.22 -18.11 12.88
C THR A 153 11.26 -17.13 13.41
N TYR A 154 11.05 -16.49 14.55
CA TYR A 154 11.99 -15.55 15.16
C TYR A 154 13.42 -16.12 15.26
N ASP A 155 13.54 -17.38 15.67
CA ASP A 155 14.82 -18.08 15.84
C ASP A 155 15.41 -18.64 14.53
N ILE A 156 14.85 -18.30 13.37
CA ILE A 156 15.32 -18.84 12.08
C ILE A 156 16.79 -18.49 11.83
N TYR A 157 17.22 -17.28 12.20
CA TYR A 157 18.61 -16.85 12.06
C TYR A 157 19.57 -17.73 12.86
N LEU A 158 19.19 -18.14 14.08
CA LEU A 158 19.98 -19.03 14.91
C LEU A 158 20.21 -20.40 14.25
N LYS A 159 19.20 -20.92 13.55
CA LYS A 159 19.29 -22.18 12.79
C LYS A 159 20.29 -22.11 11.64
N PHE A 160 20.65 -20.91 11.17
CA PHE A 160 21.65 -20.64 10.15
C PHE A 160 22.97 -20.10 10.73
N GLU A 161 23.24 -20.38 12.01
CA GLU A 161 24.47 -20.00 12.73
C GLU A 161 24.67 -18.49 12.88
N TRP A 162 23.64 -17.68 12.65
CA TRP A 162 23.69 -16.26 12.99
C TRP A 162 23.52 -16.09 14.49
N GLN A 163 24.31 -15.20 15.09
CA GLN A 163 24.30 -14.95 16.52
C GLN A 163 23.88 -13.50 16.81
N PRO A 164 23.14 -13.24 17.91
CA PRO A 164 22.87 -11.87 18.33
C PRO A 164 24.19 -11.11 18.52
N GLY A 165 24.25 -9.85 18.09
CA GLY A 165 25.45 -9.02 18.23
C GLY A 165 25.91 -8.86 19.68
N GLU A 166 24.98 -8.96 20.63
CA GLU A 166 25.24 -8.94 22.08
C GLU A 166 26.04 -10.16 22.55
N ALA A 167 25.79 -11.34 21.97
CA ALA A 167 26.51 -12.56 22.29
C ALA A 167 28.02 -12.44 21.96
N ILE A 168 28.36 -11.59 20.99
CA ILE A 168 29.75 -11.35 20.56
C ILE A 168 30.35 -10.13 21.28
N THR A 169 29.57 -9.06 21.44
CA THR A 169 30.06 -7.78 21.98
C THR A 169 30.00 -7.69 23.50
N GLY A 170 29.18 -8.52 24.16
CA GLY A 170 29.01 -8.58 25.61
C GLY A 170 28.38 -7.33 26.23
N ILE A 171 27.72 -6.49 25.43
CA ILE A 171 27.02 -5.28 25.89
C ILE A 171 25.55 -5.44 25.45
N PRO A 172 24.57 -5.32 26.35
CA PRO A 172 23.15 -5.31 25.97
C PRO A 172 22.89 -4.14 25.02
N ASN A 173 22.14 -4.35 23.94
CA ASN A 173 21.65 -3.23 23.15
C ASN A 173 20.68 -2.43 24.03
N SER A 174 21.09 -1.23 24.43
CA SER A 174 20.27 -0.31 25.24
C SER A 174 19.19 0.40 24.43
N ASP A 175 19.13 0.16 23.12
CA ASP A 175 18.10 0.70 22.22
C ASP A 175 17.21 -0.46 21.74
N ASP A 176 15.92 -0.41 22.07
CA ASP A 176 14.88 -1.36 21.65
C ASP A 176 14.71 -1.49 20.10
N ASN A 177 15.40 -0.66 19.33
CA ASN A 177 15.15 -0.49 17.89
C ASN A 177 16.17 -1.16 16.94
N SER A 178 17.13 -1.97 17.40
CA SER A 178 18.07 -2.63 16.47
C SER A 178 18.65 -3.96 16.99
N LEU A 179 17.95 -5.07 16.74
CA LEU A 179 18.44 -6.43 17.00
C LEU A 179 19.37 -6.90 15.89
N TYR A 180 20.64 -6.48 15.91
CA TYR A 180 21.62 -6.95 14.91
C TYR A 180 21.97 -8.42 15.11
N MET A 181 21.94 -9.19 14.03
CA MET A 181 22.48 -10.54 13.95
C MET A 181 23.81 -10.53 13.20
N VAL A 182 24.74 -11.37 13.64
CA VAL A 182 26.11 -11.42 13.14
C VAL A 182 26.46 -12.85 12.76
N PHE A 183 27.03 -13.01 11.57
CA PHE A 183 27.59 -14.28 11.10
C PHE A 183 29.11 -14.19 11.08
N ILE A 184 29.77 -15.12 11.78
CA ILE A 184 31.23 -15.23 11.80
C ILE A 184 31.63 -16.42 10.92
N PRO A 185 32.31 -16.19 9.78
CA PRO A 185 32.75 -17.30 8.94
C PRO A 185 33.80 -18.16 9.67
N PRO A 186 33.88 -19.48 9.38
CA PRO A 186 34.79 -20.40 10.08
C PRO A 186 36.26 -19.96 10.05
N GLY A 187 36.72 -19.33 8.96
CA GLY A 187 38.09 -18.80 8.86
C GLY A 187 38.43 -17.65 9.82
N LEU A 188 37.42 -17.07 10.49
CA LEU A 188 37.57 -16.06 11.53
C LEU A 188 37.20 -16.58 12.92
N ALA A 189 36.80 -17.85 13.04
CA ALA A 189 36.47 -18.48 14.31
C ALA A 189 37.69 -18.48 15.24
N GLY A 190 37.47 -18.21 16.54
CA GLY A 190 38.51 -18.16 17.57
C GLY A 190 39.34 -16.86 17.63
N ARG A 191 39.10 -15.88 16.76
CA ARG A 191 39.70 -14.54 16.89
C ARG A 191 38.90 -13.68 17.88
N ASP A 192 39.57 -12.71 18.54
CA ASP A 192 38.85 -11.68 19.30
C ASP A 192 38.15 -10.69 18.36
N LEU A 193 36.86 -10.91 18.17
CA LEU A 193 36.00 -10.08 17.32
C LEU A 193 35.14 -9.10 18.12
N LYS A 194 35.25 -9.08 19.44
CA LYS A 194 34.42 -8.25 20.34
C LYS A 194 34.53 -6.76 19.99
N THR A 195 35.75 -6.25 19.97
CA THR A 195 36.00 -4.82 19.66
C THR A 195 35.75 -4.48 18.19
N PRO A 196 36.20 -5.29 17.21
CA PRO A 196 35.91 -5.06 15.79
C PRO A 196 34.42 -5.01 15.46
N VAL A 197 33.63 -5.99 15.91
CA VAL A 197 32.18 -6.05 15.63
C VAL A 197 31.45 -4.89 16.28
N ARG A 198 31.80 -4.52 17.51
CA ARG A 198 31.24 -3.33 18.18
C ARG A 198 31.46 -2.05 17.38
N LYS A 199 32.67 -1.85 16.82
CA LYS A 199 32.98 -0.69 15.97
C LYS A 199 32.19 -0.71 14.66
N LEU A 200 31.97 -1.89 14.07
CA LEU A 200 31.14 -2.04 12.85
C LEU A 200 29.68 -1.65 13.13
N ILE A 201 29.07 -2.20 14.18
CA ILE A 201 27.70 -1.89 14.58
C ILE A 201 27.54 -0.38 14.84
N HIS A 202 28.46 0.23 15.57
CA HIS A 202 28.44 1.68 15.79
C HIS A 202 28.55 2.48 14.48
N HIS A 203 29.37 2.02 13.53
CA HIS A 203 29.49 2.65 12.22
C HIS A 203 28.19 2.58 11.42
N ILE A 204 27.51 1.42 11.45
CA ILE A 204 26.22 1.20 10.79
C ILE A 204 25.17 2.11 11.42
N LYS A 205 25.03 2.10 12.77
CA LYS A 205 24.11 2.99 13.49
C LYS A 205 24.29 4.46 13.11
N ARG A 206 25.52 4.96 13.13
CA ARG A 206 25.82 6.36 12.76
C ARG A 206 25.48 6.70 11.31
N LYS A 207 25.61 5.75 10.39
CA LYS A 207 25.30 5.94 8.96
C LYS A 207 23.88 5.56 8.59
N ARG A 208 23.04 5.15 9.55
CA ARG A 208 21.73 4.54 9.26
C ARG A 208 20.86 5.41 8.37
N ALA A 209 20.70 6.69 8.70
CA ALA A 209 19.93 7.62 7.88
C ALA A 209 20.43 7.71 6.42
N ALA A 210 21.75 7.72 6.19
CA ALA A 210 22.32 7.76 4.84
C ALA A 210 22.18 6.42 4.10
N ILE A 211 22.20 5.30 4.82
CA ILE A 211 21.94 3.96 4.26
C ILE A 211 20.47 3.88 3.83
N ASP A 212 19.55 4.28 4.71
CA ASP A 212 18.11 4.27 4.46
C ASP A 212 17.74 5.20 3.29
N MET A 213 18.31 6.41 3.22
CA MET A 213 18.10 7.33 2.08
C MET A 213 18.49 6.70 0.74
N ARG A 214 19.63 5.99 0.68
CA ARG A 214 20.12 5.39 -0.56
C ARG A 214 19.31 4.15 -0.94
N ASP A 215 18.92 3.34 0.04
CA ASP A 215 18.06 2.18 -0.19
C ASP A 215 16.68 2.63 -0.70
N ASN A 216 16.12 3.69 -0.09
CA ASN A 216 14.90 4.33 -0.57
C ASN A 216 15.03 4.80 -2.02
N GLU A 217 16.13 5.46 -2.40
CA GLU A 217 16.36 5.91 -3.78
C GLU A 217 16.36 4.75 -4.79
N LEU A 218 17.09 3.67 -4.48
CA LEU A 218 17.17 2.49 -5.35
C LEU A 218 15.82 1.76 -5.45
N MET A 219 15.12 1.60 -4.33
CA MET A 219 13.79 1.02 -4.29
C MET A 219 12.82 1.83 -5.14
N VAL A 220 12.84 3.17 -5.01
CA VAL A 220 11.96 4.04 -5.79
C VAL A 220 12.24 3.94 -7.28
N GLN A 221 13.50 4.06 -7.71
CA GLN A 221 13.88 3.93 -9.13
C GLN A 221 13.40 2.60 -9.71
N LYS A 222 13.58 1.51 -8.98
CA LYS A 222 13.17 0.19 -9.42
C LYS A 222 11.65 0.06 -9.51
N THR A 223 10.91 0.48 -8.48
CA THR A 223 9.45 0.43 -8.50
C THR A 223 8.87 1.29 -9.62
N ILE A 224 9.50 2.42 -9.97
CA ILE A 224 9.12 3.20 -11.15
C ILE A 224 9.29 2.38 -12.44
N GLU A 225 10.39 1.66 -12.59
CA GLU A 225 10.61 0.79 -13.74
C GLU A 225 9.57 -0.34 -13.79
N GLU A 226 9.24 -0.96 -12.66
CA GLU A 226 8.18 -1.97 -12.58
C GLU A 226 6.80 -1.41 -12.99
N PHE A 227 6.49 -0.15 -12.65
CA PHE A 227 5.28 0.50 -13.14
C PHE A 227 5.33 0.76 -14.65
N LYS A 228 6.49 1.12 -15.22
CA LYS A 228 6.65 1.29 -16.68
C LYS A 228 6.45 -0.03 -17.42
N ASP A 229 7.07 -1.10 -16.93
CA ASP A 229 6.94 -2.45 -17.49
C ASP A 229 5.48 -2.92 -17.43
N LEU A 230 4.82 -2.75 -16.28
CA LEU A 230 3.42 -3.11 -16.10
C LEU A 230 2.50 -2.30 -17.03
N TYR A 231 2.76 -1.00 -17.19
CA TYR A 231 2.02 -0.17 -18.12
C TYR A 231 2.21 -0.64 -19.57
N ALA A 232 3.44 -0.92 -19.99
CA ALA A 232 3.74 -1.44 -21.32
C ALA A 232 3.07 -2.81 -21.57
N ALA A 233 3.04 -3.68 -20.57
CA ALA A 233 2.33 -4.95 -20.62
C ALA A 233 0.82 -4.76 -20.79
N LEU A 234 0.21 -3.84 -20.04
CA LEU A 234 -1.22 -3.50 -20.18
C LEU A 234 -1.53 -2.94 -21.58
N MET A 235 -0.70 -2.03 -22.09
CA MET A 235 -0.84 -1.45 -23.43
C MET A 235 -0.75 -2.52 -24.52
N THR A 236 0.18 -3.47 -24.38
CA THR A 236 0.37 -4.56 -25.33
C THR A 236 -0.78 -5.56 -25.28
N TYR A 237 -1.19 -5.96 -24.07
CA TYR A 237 -2.25 -6.95 -23.87
C TYR A 237 -3.61 -6.45 -24.36
N PHE A 238 -3.94 -5.18 -24.09
CA PHE A 238 -5.22 -4.58 -24.44
C PHE A 238 -5.18 -3.71 -25.71
N GLU A 239 -4.13 -3.81 -26.55
CA GLU A 239 -3.92 -2.92 -27.70
C GLU A 239 -5.16 -2.77 -28.59
N LYS A 240 -5.84 -3.88 -28.90
CA LYS A 240 -7.05 -3.87 -29.74
C LYS A 240 -8.23 -3.16 -29.07
N GLU A 241 -8.39 -3.34 -27.76
CA GLU A 241 -9.50 -2.75 -27.00
C GLU A 241 -9.26 -1.26 -26.69
N ILE A 242 -8.00 -0.86 -26.48
CA ILE A 242 -7.63 0.55 -26.28
C ILE A 242 -7.90 1.37 -27.55
N ARG A 243 -7.68 0.79 -28.73
CA ARG A 243 -7.96 1.43 -30.02
C ARG A 243 -9.46 1.45 -30.39
N SER A 244 -10.31 0.79 -29.61
CA SER A 244 -11.75 0.80 -29.82
C SER A 244 -12.39 2.02 -29.15
N GLU A 245 -13.51 2.49 -29.69
CA GLU A 245 -14.24 3.64 -29.12
C GLU A 245 -14.86 3.33 -27.75
N GLU A 246 -15.12 2.06 -27.45
CA GLU A 246 -15.73 1.60 -26.20
C GLU A 246 -14.82 0.59 -25.47
N PRO A 247 -13.88 1.07 -24.62
CA PRO A 247 -13.01 0.16 -23.86
C PRO A 247 -13.85 -0.70 -22.91
N SER A 248 -13.57 -2.01 -22.92
CA SER A 248 -14.29 -2.97 -22.09
C SER A 248 -14.21 -2.64 -20.60
N SER A 249 -15.15 -3.15 -19.82
CA SER A 249 -15.13 -2.99 -18.35
C SER A 249 -13.86 -3.57 -17.72
N VAL A 250 -13.26 -4.61 -18.34
CA VAL A 250 -12.00 -5.22 -17.88
C VAL A 250 -10.82 -4.27 -18.11
N VAL A 251 -10.70 -3.67 -19.29
CA VAL A 251 -9.65 -2.68 -19.60
C VAL A 251 -9.73 -1.50 -18.64
N ARG A 252 -10.93 -0.92 -18.49
CA ARG A 252 -11.16 0.20 -17.56
C ARG A 252 -10.78 -0.17 -16.13
N PHE A 253 -11.15 -1.36 -15.68
CA PHE A 253 -10.79 -1.86 -14.35
C PHE A 253 -9.28 -2.00 -14.17
N MET A 254 -8.57 -2.60 -15.14
CA MET A 254 -7.13 -2.83 -15.05
C MET A 254 -6.34 -1.52 -15.02
N PHE A 255 -6.66 -0.56 -15.89
CA PHE A 255 -5.99 0.75 -15.88
C PHE A 255 -6.39 1.60 -14.65
N THR A 256 -7.62 1.50 -14.16
CA THR A 256 -8.02 2.13 -12.89
C THR A 256 -7.19 1.57 -11.72
N ARG A 257 -6.99 0.25 -11.67
CA ARG A 257 -6.17 -0.40 -10.64
C ARG A 257 -4.70 -0.02 -10.74
N PHE A 258 -4.16 0.07 -11.96
CA PHE A 258 -2.81 0.56 -12.21
C PHE A 258 -2.62 1.98 -11.64
N VAL A 259 -3.49 2.93 -12.02
CA VAL A 259 -3.37 4.32 -11.58
C VAL A 259 -3.58 4.49 -10.09
N THR A 260 -4.57 3.82 -9.49
CA THR A 260 -4.78 3.90 -8.04
C THR A 260 -3.59 3.32 -7.25
N LYS A 261 -2.90 2.28 -7.75
CA LYS A 261 -1.63 1.79 -7.17
C LYS A 261 -0.50 2.80 -7.35
N LEU A 262 -0.39 3.42 -8.52
CA LEU A 262 0.61 4.46 -8.81
C LEU A 262 0.46 5.67 -7.88
N LEU A 263 -0.76 6.16 -7.68
CA LEU A 263 -1.08 7.23 -6.74
C LEU A 263 -0.76 6.82 -5.29
N GLY A 264 -1.10 5.59 -4.90
CA GLY A 264 -0.73 5.04 -3.60
C GLY A 264 0.78 4.94 -3.39
N PHE A 265 1.55 4.67 -4.45
CA PHE A 265 3.01 4.71 -4.43
C PHE A 265 3.53 6.15 -4.32
N ARG A 266 3.03 7.10 -5.11
CA ARG A 266 3.36 8.53 -5.04
C ARG A 266 3.25 9.08 -3.62
N ARG A 267 2.15 8.77 -2.93
CA ARG A 267 1.94 9.19 -1.55
C ARG A 267 2.92 8.57 -0.56
N ARG A 268 3.29 7.30 -0.76
CA ARG A 268 4.24 6.60 0.12
C ARG A 268 5.66 7.15 -0.03
N ILE A 269 6.11 7.40 -1.26
CA ILE A 269 7.46 7.91 -1.50
C ILE A 269 7.64 9.35 -1.02
N GLY A 270 6.57 10.16 -1.02
CA GLY A 270 6.58 11.51 -0.43
C GLY A 270 6.88 11.55 1.07
N ARG A 271 6.77 10.41 1.78
CA ARG A 271 7.09 10.29 3.22
C ARG A 271 8.51 9.74 3.48
N LEU A 272 9.26 9.38 2.44
CA LEU A 272 10.60 8.79 2.61
C LEU A 272 11.64 9.85 2.96
N LEU A 273 12.48 9.53 3.95
CA LEU A 273 13.61 10.36 4.34
C LEU A 273 14.56 10.57 3.15
N GLY A 274 14.87 11.83 2.85
CA GLY A 274 15.80 12.22 1.78
C GLY A 274 15.23 12.23 0.37
N TYR A 275 13.96 11.85 0.20
CA TYR A 275 13.32 11.86 -1.11
C TYR A 275 12.59 13.19 -1.34
N THR A 276 13.22 14.10 -2.10
CA THR A 276 12.62 15.38 -2.54
C THR A 276 11.97 15.29 -3.92
N GLY A 277 12.01 14.11 -4.55
CA GLY A 277 11.63 13.89 -5.96
C GLY A 277 10.13 13.68 -6.17
N GLY A 278 9.31 14.73 -5.96
CA GLY A 278 7.90 14.72 -6.39
C GLY A 278 7.71 14.51 -7.90
N GLU A 279 8.75 14.76 -8.69
CA GLU A 279 8.77 14.73 -10.16
C GLU A 279 9.11 13.36 -10.76
N SER A 280 9.67 12.40 -10.00
CA SER A 280 10.15 11.14 -10.60
C SER A 280 9.03 10.29 -11.20
N LEU A 281 7.78 10.49 -10.77
CA LEU A 281 6.61 9.80 -11.32
C LEU A 281 6.02 10.49 -12.56
N GLU A 282 6.43 11.72 -12.87
CA GLU A 282 6.06 12.39 -14.13
C GLU A 282 6.64 11.66 -15.35
N GLN A 283 7.59 10.74 -15.14
CA GLN A 283 8.11 9.84 -16.16
C GLN A 283 7.08 8.83 -16.69
N ILE A 284 5.96 8.61 -15.97
CA ILE A 284 4.90 7.68 -16.38
C ILE A 284 3.76 8.49 -16.98
N ILE A 285 3.83 8.69 -18.31
CA ILE A 285 2.83 9.42 -19.06
C ILE A 285 1.82 8.42 -19.64
N LEU A 286 0.56 8.58 -19.25
CA LEU A 286 -0.54 7.78 -19.78
C LEU A 286 -0.92 8.27 -21.19
N ALA A 287 -1.21 7.33 -22.08
CA ALA A 287 -1.70 7.62 -23.43
C ALA A 287 -3.06 8.35 -23.36
N PRO A 288 -3.37 9.28 -24.29
CA PRO A 288 -4.62 10.04 -24.27
C PRO A 288 -5.87 9.15 -24.19
N GLU A 289 -5.86 8.02 -24.90
CA GLU A 289 -6.94 7.04 -24.93
C GLU A 289 -7.18 6.44 -23.55
N VAL A 290 -6.10 6.11 -22.82
CA VAL A 290 -6.17 5.61 -21.44
C VAL A 290 -6.65 6.70 -20.49
N ARG A 291 -6.15 7.93 -20.63
CA ARG A 291 -6.58 9.07 -19.80
C ARG A 291 -8.07 9.34 -19.93
N ALA A 292 -8.63 9.24 -21.14
CA ALA A 292 -10.04 9.49 -21.41
C ALA A 292 -10.98 8.39 -20.89
N MET A 293 -10.46 7.22 -20.49
CA MET A 293 -11.30 6.11 -20.04
C MET A 293 -12.04 6.45 -18.74
N PRO A 294 -13.33 6.12 -18.63
CA PRO A 294 -14.06 6.19 -17.37
C PRO A 294 -13.45 5.30 -16.29
N VAL A 295 -13.43 5.80 -15.06
CA VAL A 295 -12.97 5.04 -13.88
C VAL A 295 -13.89 3.84 -13.62
N GLN A 296 -13.28 2.69 -13.34
CA GLN A 296 -13.98 1.44 -13.01
C GLN A 296 -13.30 0.79 -11.79
N SER A 297 -13.80 1.07 -10.59
CA SER A 297 -13.10 0.70 -9.34
C SER A 297 -13.47 -0.65 -8.74
N TYR A 298 -14.44 -1.35 -9.33
CA TYR A 298 -14.88 -2.68 -8.91
C TYR A 298 -14.68 -3.69 -10.03
N ALA A 299 -14.37 -4.94 -9.66
CA ALA A 299 -14.13 -6.00 -10.62
C ALA A 299 -15.38 -6.20 -11.50
N PRO A 300 -15.24 -6.34 -12.83
CA PRO A 300 -16.36 -6.72 -13.69
C PRO A 300 -16.94 -8.09 -13.29
N ARG A 301 -18.20 -8.37 -13.69
CA ARG A 301 -18.86 -9.66 -13.35
C ARG A 301 -18.10 -10.86 -13.91
N GLU A 302 -17.41 -10.62 -15.02
CA GLU A 302 -16.51 -11.51 -15.72
C GLU A 302 -15.33 -11.99 -14.84
N LEU A 303 -15.07 -11.33 -13.70
CA LEU A 303 -13.99 -11.69 -12.76
C LEU A 303 -14.48 -12.19 -11.39
N VAL A 304 -15.65 -11.75 -10.88
CA VAL A 304 -16.15 -12.14 -9.54
C VAL A 304 -17.68 -12.14 -9.52
N ASP A 305 -18.30 -13.22 -9.04
CA ASP A 305 -19.76 -13.42 -9.13
C ASP A 305 -20.49 -13.58 -7.78
N LYS A 306 -19.84 -13.33 -6.63
CA LYS A 306 -20.50 -13.51 -5.32
C LYS A 306 -20.42 -12.28 -4.40
N THR A 307 -21.56 -11.95 -3.83
CA THR A 307 -21.80 -10.85 -2.87
C THR A 307 -22.05 -11.42 -1.49
N TYR A 308 -21.51 -10.80 -0.44
CA TYR A 308 -21.71 -11.20 0.95
C TYR A 308 -21.81 -9.99 1.88
N LEU A 309 -22.85 -9.92 2.70
CA LEU A 309 -22.77 -9.16 3.96
C LEU A 309 -21.85 -9.94 4.90
N LEU A 310 -20.85 -9.28 5.48
CA LEU A 310 -19.90 -9.93 6.38
C LEU A 310 -20.30 -9.75 7.84
N SER A 311 -20.53 -8.51 8.27
CA SER A 311 -20.75 -8.15 9.66
C SER A 311 -21.34 -6.73 9.78
N GLY A 312 -21.98 -6.43 10.92
CA GLY A 312 -22.47 -5.08 11.25
C GLY A 312 -23.91 -5.02 11.79
N ASP A 313 -24.42 -3.80 11.92
CA ASP A 313 -25.76 -3.48 12.39
C ASP A 313 -26.88 -4.04 11.48
N LYS A 314 -27.61 -5.03 11.97
CA LYS A 314 -28.66 -5.69 11.19
C LYS A 314 -29.86 -4.80 10.90
N GLU A 315 -30.19 -3.85 11.78
CA GLU A 315 -31.31 -2.93 11.57
C GLU A 315 -30.97 -1.98 10.43
N LEU A 316 -29.76 -1.40 10.47
CA LEU A 316 -29.27 -0.54 9.40
C LEU A 316 -29.18 -1.28 8.05
N TRP A 317 -28.79 -2.56 8.05
CA TRP A 317 -28.80 -3.39 6.83
C TRP A 317 -30.21 -3.57 6.25
N LEU A 318 -31.23 -3.73 7.10
CA LEU A 318 -32.62 -3.87 6.67
C LEU A 318 -33.16 -2.58 6.04
N GLU A 319 -32.74 -1.42 6.57
CA GLU A 319 -33.12 -0.10 6.06
C GLU A 319 -32.49 0.25 4.71
N LEU A 320 -31.41 -0.44 4.29
CA LEU A 320 -30.80 -0.18 2.99
C LEU A 320 -31.76 -0.48 1.84
N PRO A 321 -31.66 0.24 0.70
CA PRO A 321 -32.45 -0.07 -0.49
C PRO A 321 -32.22 -1.51 -0.99
N GLU A 322 -33.29 -2.19 -1.40
CA GLU A 322 -33.19 -3.56 -1.96
C GLU A 322 -32.25 -3.65 -3.18
N THR A 323 -32.23 -2.61 -4.01
CA THR A 323 -31.31 -2.52 -5.15
C THR A 323 -29.84 -2.54 -4.71
N LEU A 324 -29.51 -1.90 -3.59
CA LEU A 324 -28.17 -1.90 -3.01
C LEU A 324 -27.83 -3.28 -2.43
N LYS A 325 -28.75 -3.93 -1.71
CA LYS A 325 -28.54 -5.30 -1.20
C LYS A 325 -28.26 -6.31 -2.33
N GLN A 326 -28.96 -6.17 -3.46
CA GLN A 326 -28.81 -7.06 -4.61
C GLN A 326 -27.54 -6.79 -5.43
N ASN A 327 -27.10 -5.53 -5.54
CA ASN A 327 -25.92 -5.15 -6.34
C ASN A 327 -25.07 -4.09 -5.62
N PRO A 328 -24.41 -4.40 -4.48
CA PRO A 328 -23.76 -3.39 -3.66
C PRO A 328 -22.70 -2.58 -4.39
N ALA A 329 -21.76 -3.23 -5.09
CA ALA A 329 -20.68 -2.52 -5.77
C ALA A 329 -21.23 -1.52 -6.80
N ARG A 330 -22.16 -1.95 -7.66
CA ARG A 330 -22.72 -1.07 -8.69
C ARG A 330 -23.49 0.10 -8.07
N MET A 331 -24.31 -0.16 -7.06
CA MET A 331 -25.14 0.88 -6.44
C MET A 331 -24.30 1.88 -5.65
N ILE A 332 -23.39 1.39 -4.80
CA ILE A 332 -22.50 2.24 -4.00
C ILE A 332 -21.61 3.08 -4.92
N GLU A 333 -21.09 2.51 -6.00
CA GLU A 333 -20.19 3.23 -6.90
C GLU A 333 -20.91 4.29 -7.75
N SER A 334 -22.23 4.16 -7.90
CA SER A 334 -23.08 5.16 -8.55
C SER A 334 -23.49 6.32 -7.64
N LEU A 335 -23.25 6.20 -6.32
CA LEU A 335 -23.51 7.29 -5.39
C LEU A 335 -22.58 8.49 -5.65
N PRO A 336 -22.98 9.69 -5.20
CA PRO A 336 -22.12 10.86 -5.23
C PRO A 336 -20.79 10.62 -4.51
N ASN A 337 -19.71 11.14 -5.07
CA ASN A 337 -18.42 11.13 -4.39
C ASN A 337 -18.47 12.02 -3.15
N TYR A 338 -17.76 11.63 -2.10
CA TYR A 338 -17.62 12.45 -0.90
C TYR A 338 -17.02 13.82 -1.24
N ARG A 339 -17.71 14.88 -0.83
CA ARG A 339 -17.45 16.27 -1.24
C ARG A 339 -16.29 16.87 -0.47
N ARG A 340 -15.12 16.26 -0.63
CA ARG A 340 -13.85 16.77 -0.10
C ARG A 340 -13.51 18.12 -0.72
N PRO A 341 -13.00 19.10 0.05
CA PRO A 341 -12.56 20.39 -0.48
C PRO A 341 -11.70 20.29 -1.73
N SER A 342 -10.67 19.45 -1.73
CA SER A 342 -9.77 19.32 -2.87
C SER A 342 -10.48 18.84 -4.14
N LEU A 343 -11.49 17.97 -4.02
CA LEU A 343 -12.29 17.53 -5.17
C LEU A 343 -13.23 18.64 -5.66
N VAL A 344 -13.89 19.33 -4.73
CA VAL A 344 -14.85 20.40 -5.06
C VAL A 344 -14.14 21.53 -5.79
N SER A 345 -13.04 22.05 -5.24
CA SER A 345 -12.25 23.12 -5.86
C SER A 345 -11.70 22.71 -7.23
N TRP A 346 -11.29 21.44 -7.39
CA TRP A 346 -10.84 20.93 -8.68
C TRP A 346 -11.98 20.89 -9.70
N LEU A 347 -13.15 20.33 -9.35
CA LEU A 347 -14.32 20.30 -10.22
C LEU A 347 -14.73 21.71 -10.68
N GLU A 348 -14.78 22.66 -9.74
CA GLU A 348 -15.07 24.07 -10.04
C GLU A 348 -14.04 24.69 -11.00
N SER A 349 -12.74 24.41 -10.79
CA SER A 349 -11.68 24.90 -11.67
C SER A 349 -11.79 24.35 -13.10
N GLN A 350 -12.38 23.16 -13.27
CA GLN A 350 -12.63 22.54 -14.57
C GLN A 350 -14.00 22.88 -15.15
N GLY A 351 -14.83 23.65 -14.43
CA GLY A 351 -16.21 23.94 -14.83
C GLY A 351 -17.11 22.69 -14.85
N ARG A 352 -16.78 21.66 -14.07
CA ARG A 352 -17.45 20.36 -14.03
C ARG A 352 -18.35 20.23 -12.81
N SER A 353 -19.42 19.44 -12.97
CA SER A 353 -20.35 19.10 -11.89
C SER A 353 -19.97 17.80 -11.18
N SER A 354 -20.43 17.61 -9.94
CA SER A 354 -20.19 16.39 -9.16
C SER A 354 -20.90 15.14 -9.71
N SER A 355 -21.84 15.31 -10.65
CA SER A 355 -22.54 14.24 -11.35
C SER A 355 -21.78 13.68 -12.55
N GLU A 356 -20.72 14.35 -13.00
CA GLU A 356 -19.95 13.88 -14.14
C GLU A 356 -19.06 12.70 -13.78
N THR A 357 -18.97 11.75 -14.72
CA THR A 357 -18.11 10.58 -14.58
C THR A 357 -16.64 11.00 -14.62
N LEU A 358 -15.89 10.59 -13.59
CA LEU A 358 -14.45 10.81 -13.56
C LEU A 358 -13.73 9.83 -14.50
N THR A 359 -12.67 10.32 -15.11
CA THR A 359 -11.77 9.58 -16.00
C THR A 359 -10.49 9.18 -15.27
N ILE A 360 -9.73 8.26 -15.86
CA ILE A 360 -8.41 7.87 -15.35
C ILE A 360 -7.45 9.07 -15.33
N GLY A 361 -7.56 9.97 -16.30
CA GLY A 361 -6.82 11.22 -16.34
C GLY A 361 -7.13 12.12 -15.13
N ASP A 362 -8.40 12.22 -14.75
CA ASP A 362 -8.83 13.01 -13.59
C ASP A 362 -8.19 12.52 -12.29
N LEU A 363 -8.03 11.21 -12.12
CA LEU A 363 -7.34 10.63 -10.95
C LEU A 363 -5.87 11.07 -10.88
N MET A 364 -5.20 11.12 -12.04
CA MET A 364 -3.79 11.54 -12.12
C MET A 364 -3.65 13.03 -11.78
N ASP A 365 -4.57 13.85 -12.28
CA ASP A 365 -4.56 15.30 -12.09
C ASP A 365 -4.89 15.68 -10.63
N LEU A 366 -5.85 14.99 -10.02
CA LEU A 366 -6.19 15.12 -8.59
C LEU A 366 -5.08 14.60 -7.67
N GLY A 367 -4.31 13.60 -8.10
CA GLY A 367 -3.28 12.96 -7.28
C GLY A 367 -3.82 11.99 -6.20
N PHE A 368 -5.13 11.73 -6.17
CA PHE A 368 -5.78 10.76 -5.29
C PHE A 368 -7.01 10.14 -5.97
N ASP A 369 -7.60 9.11 -5.34
CA ASP A 369 -8.81 8.43 -5.79
C ASP A 369 -10.07 8.98 -5.08
N PRO A 370 -10.80 9.95 -5.66
CA PRO A 370 -12.04 10.50 -5.09
C PRO A 370 -13.20 9.51 -5.07
N THR A 371 -13.17 8.43 -5.86
CA THR A 371 -14.30 7.48 -5.92
C THR A 371 -14.29 6.50 -4.74
N ARG A 372 -13.24 6.53 -3.92
CA ARG A 372 -13.10 5.66 -2.75
C ARG A 372 -14.15 5.94 -1.66
N LEU A 373 -14.58 7.18 -1.52
CA LEU A 373 -15.61 7.57 -0.55
C LEU A 373 -16.88 8.02 -1.26
N LYS A 374 -18.01 7.47 -0.82
CA LYS A 374 -19.33 7.70 -1.43
C LYS A 374 -20.33 8.16 -0.37
N GLU A 375 -21.13 9.18 -0.68
CA GLU A 375 -22.13 9.74 0.24
C GLU A 375 -23.50 9.12 0.02
N THR A 376 -24.24 8.90 1.11
CA THR A 376 -25.64 8.48 1.08
C THR A 376 -26.39 9.00 2.30
N SER A 377 -27.69 9.23 2.15
CA SER A 377 -28.58 9.59 3.26
C SER A 377 -29.55 8.44 3.52
N LEU A 378 -29.69 8.03 4.78
CA LEU A 378 -30.62 6.97 5.23
C LEU A 378 -31.36 7.48 6.46
N GLY A 379 -32.69 7.43 6.46
CA GLY A 379 -33.49 7.87 7.61
C GLY A 379 -33.26 9.33 8.04
N GLY A 380 -32.86 10.22 7.11
CA GLY A 380 -32.51 11.61 7.41
C GLY A 380 -31.13 11.81 8.06
N GLN A 381 -30.34 10.75 8.20
CA GLN A 381 -28.95 10.79 8.64
C GLN A 381 -27.99 10.60 7.47
N GLU A 382 -26.82 11.23 7.56
CA GLU A 382 -25.78 11.19 6.53
C GLU A 382 -24.74 10.11 6.83
N PHE A 383 -24.41 9.33 5.81
CA PHE A 383 -23.45 8.24 5.88
C PHE A 383 -22.44 8.30 4.74
N ILE A 384 -21.32 7.63 4.95
CA ILE A 384 -20.31 7.40 3.92
C ILE A 384 -20.05 5.91 3.75
N PHE A 385 -19.93 5.47 2.51
CA PHE A 385 -19.30 4.20 2.18
C PHE A 385 -17.83 4.42 1.85
N GLU A 386 -16.95 3.71 2.54
CA GLU A 386 -15.53 3.62 2.21
C GLU A 386 -15.24 2.31 1.47
N ARG A 387 -14.72 2.43 0.24
CA ARG A 387 -14.17 1.30 -0.50
C ARG A 387 -12.78 0.95 0.03
N LEU A 388 -12.61 -0.32 0.37
CA LEU A 388 -11.36 -0.94 0.81
C LEU A 388 -11.10 -2.23 0.03
N GLN A 389 -9.85 -2.69 0.07
CA GLN A 389 -9.53 -4.03 -0.40
C GLN A 389 -10.06 -5.06 0.59
N ALA A 390 -10.65 -6.16 0.10
CA ALA A 390 -11.25 -7.18 0.96
C ALA A 390 -10.25 -7.79 2.00
N ARG A 391 -8.96 -7.87 1.68
CA ARG A 391 -7.93 -8.35 2.62
C ARG A 391 -7.74 -7.46 3.87
N MET A 392 -8.19 -6.21 3.81
CA MET A 392 -8.08 -5.26 4.91
C MET A 392 -9.16 -5.46 5.97
N ILE A 393 -10.20 -6.27 5.70
CA ILE A 393 -11.34 -6.45 6.60
C ILE A 393 -10.91 -6.82 8.03
N PRO A 394 -10.03 -7.83 8.25
CA PRO A 394 -9.63 -8.19 9.62
C PRO A 394 -8.97 -7.04 10.39
N GLN A 395 -8.20 -6.20 9.69
CA GLN A 395 -7.55 -5.04 10.31
C GLN A 395 -8.56 -3.96 10.69
N VAL A 396 -9.59 -3.75 9.85
CA VAL A 396 -10.64 -2.75 10.09
C VAL A 396 -11.62 -3.23 11.16
N GLU A 397 -11.91 -4.53 11.22
CA GLU A 397 -12.69 -5.14 12.31
C GLU A 397 -11.94 -5.03 13.64
N ARG A 398 -10.64 -5.35 13.67
CA ARG A 398 -9.83 -5.13 14.89
C ARG A 398 -9.84 -3.67 15.30
N LYS A 399 -9.67 -2.75 14.35
CA LYS A 399 -9.74 -1.31 14.60
C LYS A 399 -11.10 -0.87 15.17
N LYS A 400 -12.21 -1.43 14.66
CA LYS A 400 -13.55 -1.19 15.21
C LYS A 400 -13.60 -1.55 16.69
N GLU A 401 -13.13 -2.76 17.04
CA GLU A 401 -13.10 -3.23 18.43
C GLU A 401 -12.31 -2.28 19.34
N LEU A 402 -11.16 -1.79 18.87
CA LEU A 402 -10.33 -0.85 19.64
C LEU A 402 -11.02 0.50 19.84
N ILE A 403 -11.69 1.03 18.81
CA ILE A 403 -12.47 2.26 18.93
C ILE A 403 -13.60 2.05 19.96
N GLU A 404 -14.35 0.96 19.83
CA GLU A 404 -15.47 0.65 20.73
C GLU A 404 -14.99 0.44 22.18
N GLN A 405 -13.79 -0.11 22.39
CA GLN A 405 -13.17 -0.26 23.71
C GLN A 405 -12.85 1.08 24.37
N VAL A 406 -12.37 2.07 23.60
CA VAL A 406 -12.01 3.40 24.16
C VAL A 406 -13.17 4.39 24.15
N MET A 407 -14.26 4.11 23.43
CA MET A 407 -15.42 5.01 23.31
C MET A 407 -16.01 5.46 24.66
N PRO A 408 -16.17 4.60 25.69
CA PRO A 408 -16.65 5.03 27.01
C PRO A 408 -15.74 6.09 27.64
N ASP A 409 -14.43 5.97 27.43
CA ASP A 409 -13.45 6.94 27.92
C ASP A 409 -13.51 8.25 27.13
N LEU A 410 -13.93 8.24 25.86
CA LEU A 410 -14.03 9.45 25.03
C LEU A 410 -15.15 10.40 25.48
N GLU A 411 -16.12 9.93 26.25
CA GLU A 411 -17.25 10.75 26.67
C GLU A 411 -16.79 11.92 27.56
N GLY A 412 -16.95 13.14 27.04
CA GLY A 412 -16.56 14.37 27.74
C GLY A 412 -15.06 14.71 27.69
N ILE A 413 -14.22 13.87 27.07
CA ILE A 413 -12.79 14.18 26.91
C ILE A 413 -12.58 15.40 26.03
N ARG A 414 -11.67 16.27 26.50
CA ARG A 414 -11.13 17.38 25.73
C ARG A 414 -9.62 17.31 25.69
N ILE A 415 -9.06 17.27 24.49
CA ILE A 415 -7.61 17.33 24.26
C ILE A 415 -7.33 18.62 23.49
N LYS A 416 -6.46 19.48 24.04
CA LYS A 416 -6.27 20.85 23.52
C LYS A 416 -7.60 21.60 23.35
N ASN A 417 -8.51 21.41 24.31
CA ASN A 417 -9.89 21.93 24.30
C ASN A 417 -10.82 21.39 23.20
N ALA A 418 -10.30 20.59 22.25
CA ALA A 418 -11.11 19.93 21.24
C ALA A 418 -11.83 18.71 21.82
N ARG A 419 -13.12 18.55 21.50
CA ARG A 419 -13.86 17.32 21.80
C ARG A 419 -13.27 16.17 20.99
N VAL A 420 -13.17 14.99 21.59
CA VAL A 420 -12.71 13.79 20.89
C VAL A 420 -13.88 12.82 20.75
N GLN A 421 -14.12 12.31 19.56
CA GLN A 421 -15.25 11.40 19.28
C GLN A 421 -14.80 10.18 18.48
N GLY A 422 -15.37 9.02 18.75
CA GLY A 422 -15.18 7.81 17.95
C GLY A 422 -16.16 7.76 16.76
N ASN A 423 -15.70 7.29 15.61
CA ASN A 423 -16.55 7.02 14.43
C ASN A 423 -16.30 5.59 13.91
N PRO A 424 -16.75 4.55 14.64
CA PRO A 424 -16.49 3.17 14.27
C PRO A 424 -17.26 2.75 12.99
N PRO A 425 -16.77 1.73 12.26
CA PRO A 425 -17.52 1.05 11.20
C PRO A 425 -18.88 0.50 11.66
N LEU A 426 -19.93 0.74 10.87
CA LEU A 426 -21.29 0.26 11.14
C LEU A 426 -21.62 -1.03 10.39
N LEU A 427 -21.28 -1.11 9.09
CA LEU A 427 -21.53 -2.25 8.22
C LEU A 427 -20.31 -2.60 7.38
N PHE A 428 -20.13 -3.90 7.10
CA PHE A 428 -19.14 -4.43 6.18
C PHE A 428 -19.81 -5.25 5.08
N ILE A 429 -19.75 -4.75 3.85
CA ILE A 429 -20.29 -5.43 2.67
C ILE A 429 -19.14 -5.83 1.76
N ARG A 430 -19.05 -7.10 1.36
CA ARG A 430 -18.07 -7.57 0.39
C ARG A 430 -18.76 -7.83 -0.94
N ASP A 431 -18.29 -7.16 -1.98
CA ASP A 431 -18.78 -7.37 -3.33
C ASP A 431 -17.67 -7.11 -4.36
N ARG A 432 -17.58 -7.98 -5.37
CA ARG A 432 -16.66 -7.83 -6.52
C ARG A 432 -15.21 -7.50 -6.15
N GLY A 433 -14.72 -8.19 -5.13
CA GLY A 433 -13.34 -8.09 -4.63
C GLY A 433 -13.02 -6.87 -3.75
N ASN A 434 -13.99 -5.97 -3.57
CA ASN A 434 -13.91 -4.86 -2.64
C ASN A 434 -14.66 -5.16 -1.35
N ALA A 435 -14.27 -4.48 -0.29
CA ALA A 435 -15.08 -4.28 0.91
C ALA A 435 -15.61 -2.84 0.90
N TYR A 436 -16.88 -2.67 1.24
CA TYR A 436 -17.54 -1.38 1.40
C TYR A 436 -17.92 -1.25 2.87
N VAL A 437 -17.35 -0.25 3.52
CA VAL A 437 -17.53 0.00 4.95
C VAL A 437 -18.44 1.20 5.13
N LEU A 438 -19.61 0.99 5.74
CA LEU A 438 -20.53 2.08 6.06
C LEU A 438 -20.12 2.73 7.38
N ARG A 439 -20.07 4.06 7.41
CA ARG A 439 -19.80 4.87 8.60
C ARG A 439 -20.75 6.06 8.63
N ARG A 440 -20.94 6.66 9.81
CA ARG A 440 -21.58 7.97 9.87
C ARG A 440 -20.67 8.99 9.18
N LYS A 441 -21.28 9.89 8.41
CA LYS A 441 -20.58 11.06 7.89
C LYS A 441 -20.22 11.94 9.08
N VAL A 442 -18.98 12.42 9.11
CA VAL A 442 -18.50 13.38 10.11
C VAL A 442 -18.35 14.76 9.47
N ASP A 443 -18.56 15.79 10.26
CA ASP A 443 -18.41 17.19 9.86
C ASP A 443 -16.93 17.60 9.93
N GLY A 444 -16.09 16.88 9.20
CA GLY A 444 -14.66 17.07 9.21
C GLY A 444 -13.95 16.41 8.04
N ILE A 445 -12.74 16.86 7.77
CA ILE A 445 -11.86 16.31 6.73
C ILE A 445 -10.63 15.64 7.35
N HIS A 446 -9.96 14.81 6.57
CA HIS A 446 -8.72 14.17 7.01
C HIS A 446 -7.71 15.22 7.46
N TRP A 447 -7.02 14.99 8.59
CA TRP A 447 -6.15 16.02 9.17
C TRP A 447 -5.02 16.47 8.22
N GLU A 448 -4.47 15.58 7.40
CA GLU A 448 -3.46 15.95 6.38
C GLU A 448 -4.06 16.89 5.34
N GLU A 449 -5.31 16.66 4.92
CA GLU A 449 -6.02 17.51 3.96
C GLU A 449 -6.35 18.86 4.60
N ALA A 450 -6.74 18.89 5.88
CA ALA A 450 -6.95 20.14 6.62
C ALA A 450 -5.67 21.00 6.67
N VAL A 451 -4.53 20.38 6.98
CA VAL A 451 -3.23 21.08 6.99
C VAL A 451 -2.87 21.58 5.60
N GLU A 452 -3.05 20.75 4.57
CA GLU A 452 -2.79 21.13 3.18
C GLU A 452 -3.66 22.33 2.77
N GLN A 453 -4.99 22.26 2.97
CA GLN A 453 -5.92 23.33 2.66
C GLN A 453 -5.53 24.64 3.36
N LEU A 454 -5.18 24.61 4.64
CA LEU A 454 -4.71 25.77 5.39
C LEU A 454 -3.42 26.39 4.85
N GLN A 455 -2.56 25.58 4.21
CA GLN A 455 -1.27 26.02 3.68
C GLN A 455 -1.36 26.47 2.22
N THR A 456 -2.23 25.85 1.42
CA THR A 456 -2.25 26.00 -0.04
C THR A 456 -3.42 26.84 -0.54
N ALA A 457 -4.60 26.74 0.08
CA ALA A 457 -5.82 27.42 -0.36
C ALA A 457 -5.66 28.96 -0.21
N PRO A 458 -5.81 29.75 -1.29
CA PRO A 458 -5.62 31.20 -1.26
C PRO A 458 -6.43 31.91 -0.16
N GLU A 459 -7.68 31.51 0.00
CA GLU A 459 -8.65 32.05 0.96
C GLU A 459 -8.29 31.72 2.43
N LEU A 460 -7.61 30.61 2.68
CA LEU A 460 -7.22 30.17 4.03
C LEU A 460 -5.81 30.62 4.44
N LYS A 461 -4.92 30.94 3.48
CA LYS A 461 -3.54 31.35 3.77
C LYS A 461 -3.44 32.54 4.74
N GLY A 462 -4.31 33.54 4.57
CA GLY A 462 -4.35 34.71 5.43
C GLY A 462 -4.75 34.37 6.86
N PHE A 463 -5.75 33.49 7.00
CA PHE A 463 -6.21 32.97 8.29
C PHE A 463 -5.12 32.13 8.97
N ASN A 464 -4.52 31.18 8.24
CA ASN A 464 -3.47 30.31 8.76
C ASN A 464 -2.25 31.11 9.26
N LYS A 465 -1.81 32.14 8.52
CA LYS A 465 -0.70 33.01 8.95
C LYS A 465 -0.95 33.74 10.28
N ARG A 466 -2.21 34.08 10.59
CA ARG A 466 -2.56 34.87 11.78
C ARG A 466 -2.59 34.03 13.05
N ILE A 467 -3.16 32.82 12.97
CA ILE A 467 -3.39 31.98 14.17
C ILE A 467 -2.59 30.68 14.16
N SER A 468 -1.78 30.42 13.13
CA SER A 468 -1.07 29.15 12.93
C SER A 468 -2.02 27.94 13.01
N ALA A 469 -3.15 28.03 12.29
CA ALA A 469 -4.23 27.05 12.34
C ALA A 469 -3.73 25.63 12.02
N ASP A 470 -2.81 25.51 11.07
CA ASP A 470 -2.18 24.24 10.69
C ASP A 470 -1.43 23.58 11.86
N ARG A 471 -0.69 24.37 12.64
CA ARG A 471 -0.01 23.90 13.85
C ARG A 471 -1.00 23.49 14.93
N ILE A 472 -2.13 24.19 15.06
CA ILE A 472 -3.19 23.80 16.00
C ILE A 472 -3.73 22.42 15.62
N VAL A 473 -4.14 22.22 14.37
CA VAL A 473 -4.62 20.92 13.86
C VAL A 473 -3.59 19.81 14.14
N LEU A 474 -2.35 20.02 13.72
CA LEU A 474 -1.28 19.05 13.86
C LEU A 474 -1.00 18.71 15.33
N SER A 475 -0.92 19.72 16.20
CA SER A 475 -0.63 19.52 17.62
C SER A 475 -1.77 18.80 18.35
N THR A 476 -3.02 19.14 18.04
CA THR A 476 -4.20 18.48 18.62
C THR A 476 -4.25 17.01 18.19
N VAL A 477 -4.13 16.72 16.89
CA VAL A 477 -4.15 15.34 16.38
C VAL A 477 -3.01 14.51 16.98
N ARG A 478 -1.81 15.07 17.12
CA ARG A 478 -0.69 14.38 17.79
C ARG A 478 -1.00 14.03 19.24
N GLN A 479 -1.64 14.94 19.98
CA GLN A 479 -2.00 14.66 21.37
C GLN A 479 -3.14 13.65 21.49
N VAL A 480 -4.12 13.69 20.59
CA VAL A 480 -5.17 12.67 20.51
C VAL A 480 -4.54 11.30 20.21
N SER A 481 -3.59 11.25 19.25
CA SER A 481 -2.87 10.02 18.92
C SER A 481 -2.03 9.50 20.09
N GLN A 482 -1.35 10.38 20.83
CA GLN A 482 -0.58 10.00 22.01
C GLN A 482 -1.49 9.47 23.12
N TRP A 483 -2.59 10.16 23.39
CA TRP A 483 -3.58 9.72 24.38
C TRP A 483 -4.14 8.34 24.03
N LEU A 484 -4.43 8.10 22.75
CA LEU A 484 -4.91 6.80 22.29
C LEU A 484 -3.85 5.69 22.48
N ARG A 485 -2.57 5.98 22.21
CA ARG A 485 -1.45 5.05 22.49
C ARG A 485 -1.38 4.67 23.97
N GLU A 486 -1.44 5.66 24.85
CA GLU A 486 -1.40 5.46 26.29
C GLU A 486 -2.57 4.60 26.79
N LYS A 487 -3.73 4.66 26.11
CA LYS A 487 -4.91 3.89 26.46
C LYS A 487 -4.90 2.45 25.94
N LEU A 488 -4.36 2.22 24.76
CA LEU A 488 -4.31 0.90 24.13
C LEU A 488 -3.11 0.06 24.60
N GLY A 489 -2.02 0.71 25.03
CA GLY A 489 -0.80 0.06 25.52
C GLY A 489 0.14 -0.45 24.41
N ASP A 490 1.32 -0.92 24.81
CA ASP A 490 2.45 -1.21 23.89
C ASP A 490 2.17 -2.33 22.87
N GLN A 491 1.30 -3.30 23.20
CA GLN A 491 0.96 -4.39 22.28
C GLN A 491 0.18 -3.90 21.05
N GLU A 492 -0.45 -2.74 21.14
CA GLU A 492 -1.32 -2.18 20.11
C GLU A 492 -0.72 -0.92 19.46
N ASP A 493 0.49 -0.50 19.87
CA ASP A 493 1.17 0.66 19.27
C ASP A 493 1.44 0.45 17.76
N GLN A 494 1.63 -0.79 17.34
CA GLN A 494 1.76 -1.17 15.92
C GLN A 494 0.46 -0.93 15.12
N MET A 495 -0.69 -0.86 15.78
CA MET A 495 -2.00 -0.62 15.17
C MET A 495 -2.32 0.88 15.06
N MET A 496 -1.51 1.77 15.63
CA MET A 496 -1.72 3.21 15.58
C MET A 496 -1.75 3.77 14.17
N ASP A 497 -0.95 3.19 13.27
CA ASP A 497 -0.90 3.58 11.86
C ASP A 497 -2.20 3.27 11.10
N LEU A 498 -3.10 2.48 11.69
CA LEU A 498 -4.39 2.16 11.10
C LEU A 498 -5.48 3.17 11.46
N PHE A 499 -5.30 3.96 12.52
CA PHE A 499 -6.27 4.98 12.91
C PHE A 499 -6.23 6.18 11.98
N THR A 500 -7.40 6.78 11.77
CA THR A 500 -7.56 7.94 10.90
C THR A 500 -8.20 9.07 11.70
N PHE A 501 -7.60 10.25 11.63
CA PHE A 501 -8.08 11.41 12.38
C PHE A 501 -8.72 12.42 11.43
N PHE A 502 -9.90 12.89 11.81
CA PHE A 502 -10.63 13.94 11.08
C PHE A 502 -10.69 15.20 11.94
N ALA A 503 -10.39 16.35 11.35
CA ALA A 503 -10.49 17.66 11.99
C ALA A 503 -11.80 18.34 11.58
N ALA A 504 -12.46 19.02 12.54
CA ALA A 504 -13.71 19.75 12.30
C ALA A 504 -13.60 20.76 11.16
N TRP A 505 -14.52 20.64 10.19
CA TRP A 505 -14.48 21.37 8.94
C TRP A 505 -15.88 21.56 8.36
N ASP A 506 -16.20 22.80 8.00
CA ASP A 506 -17.36 23.13 7.20
C ASP A 506 -17.06 22.78 5.73
N LEU A 507 -17.60 21.65 5.28
CA LEU A 507 -17.43 21.15 3.91
C LEU A 507 -18.07 22.07 2.85
N ALA A 508 -19.11 22.83 3.22
CA ALA A 508 -19.81 23.70 2.29
C ALA A 508 -19.07 25.03 2.08
N ALA A 509 -18.57 25.61 3.17
CA ALA A 509 -17.81 26.85 3.13
C ALA A 509 -16.32 26.65 2.84
N ASN A 510 -15.82 25.41 2.91
CA ASN A 510 -14.40 25.09 2.93
C ASN A 510 -13.61 25.83 4.03
N HIS A 511 -14.13 25.78 5.27
CA HIS A 511 -13.51 26.45 6.40
C HIS A 511 -13.33 25.52 7.60
N PRO A 512 -12.21 25.61 8.34
CA PRO A 512 -12.06 24.87 9.57
C PRO A 512 -13.00 25.40 10.66
N ILE A 513 -13.51 24.51 11.50
CA ILE A 513 -14.36 24.88 12.63
C ILE A 513 -13.48 25.04 13.88
N PHE A 514 -13.12 26.29 14.15
CA PHE A 514 -12.36 26.69 15.34
C PHE A 514 -13.26 27.43 16.34
N VAL A 515 -12.99 27.19 17.63
CA VAL A 515 -13.50 28.01 18.72
C VAL A 515 -12.41 28.97 19.16
N VAL A 516 -12.79 30.23 19.37
CA VAL A 516 -11.90 31.27 19.91
C VAL A 516 -12.51 31.79 21.20
N ASP A 517 -11.82 31.57 22.32
CA ASP A 517 -12.23 32.07 23.63
C ASP A 517 -11.01 32.64 24.40
N PHE A 518 -11.20 32.96 25.68
CA PHE A 518 -10.14 33.52 26.53
C PHE A 518 -8.91 32.60 26.69
N SER A 519 -9.03 31.30 26.39
CA SER A 519 -7.94 30.32 26.42
C SER A 519 -7.14 30.24 25.11
N GLY A 520 -7.62 30.91 24.05
CA GLY A 520 -6.99 30.93 22.73
C GLY A 520 -7.88 30.31 21.65
N SER A 521 -7.25 29.85 20.57
CA SER A 521 -7.92 29.21 19.43
C SER A 521 -7.69 27.71 19.45
N TYR A 522 -8.75 26.92 19.26
CA TYR A 522 -8.68 25.46 19.22
C TYR A 522 -9.73 24.84 18.27
N LEU A 523 -9.46 23.63 17.80
CA LEU A 523 -10.43 22.87 17.00
C LEU A 523 -11.66 22.53 17.84
N GLU A 524 -12.85 22.60 17.25
CA GLU A 524 -14.06 22.21 17.98
C GLU A 524 -14.06 20.71 18.32
N THR A 525 -13.82 19.87 17.32
CA THR A 525 -13.90 18.40 17.43
C THR A 525 -12.80 17.73 16.60
N VAL A 526 -12.33 16.57 17.09
CA VAL A 526 -11.50 15.62 16.36
C VAL A 526 -12.18 14.24 16.42
N TRP A 527 -12.38 13.61 15.26
CA TRP A 527 -12.90 12.24 15.21
C TRP A 527 -11.77 11.23 15.02
N ILE A 528 -11.88 10.10 15.72
CA ILE A 528 -11.06 8.91 15.59
C ILE A 528 -11.89 7.88 14.83
N ALA A 529 -11.48 7.55 13.60
CA ALA A 529 -12.20 6.62 12.73
C ALA A 529 -11.28 5.52 12.24
#